data_AF-A0A368X954-F1
#
_entry.id   AF-A0A368X954-F1
#
_cell.length_a   1.000
_cell.length_b   1.000
_cell.length_c   1.000
_cell.angle_alpha   90.00
_cell.angle_beta   90.00
_cell.angle_gamma   90.00
#
_symmetry.space_group_name_H-M   'P 1'
#
loop_
_entity.id
_entity.type
_entity.pdbx_description
1 polymer ?
#
loop_
_entity_poly.entity_id
_entity_poly.type
_entity_poly.pdbx_seq_one_letter_code
_entity_poly.pdbx_strand_id
1 'polypeptide(L)'
;MVPTRKLKGIVVIIILCLITACTGGSPAANKEADYDTTKKMVADILKTDEGKKAITEVLASDDMQQTYVIDAKVVEEAITSLFSSDKGKEFWQKMFTDPAFIESFATSLQDQQEKVMQGLMSDPKFQGKMMEILGNPKMQEQTLQVLKSQPFREHLEKTIQETFESPMMQATIAEIVLNAAKEMKPEESGGSQEESSGGGEGGQEEGGGGSESGGGGESGGS
;
A
#
# COMPACT_ATOMS: atom_id res chain seq x y z
N MET A 1 -62.98 -43.04 93.00
CA MET A 1 -62.14 -44.15 92.48
C MET A 1 -61.12 -43.54 91.52
N VAL A 2 -59.85 -43.52 91.97
CA VAL A 2 -58.57 -42.97 91.44
C VAL A 2 -58.60 -41.86 90.36
N PRO A 3 -57.98 -40.68 90.59
CA PRO A 3 -58.07 -39.53 89.69
C PRO A 3 -57.18 -39.67 88.44
N THR A 4 -57.82 -39.75 87.26
CA THR A 4 -57.23 -39.86 85.91
C THR A 4 -56.37 -38.65 85.47
N ARG A 5 -56.28 -37.59 86.27
CA ARG A 5 -55.44 -36.40 86.01
C ARG A 5 -53.96 -36.57 86.40
N LYS A 6 -53.67 -37.39 87.42
CA LYS A 6 -52.29 -37.62 87.89
C LYS A 6 -51.53 -38.61 87.00
N LEU A 7 -52.23 -39.54 86.36
CA LEU A 7 -51.65 -40.54 85.45
C LEU A 7 -51.19 -39.93 84.11
N LYS A 8 -51.91 -38.94 83.57
CA LYS A 8 -51.53 -38.23 82.33
C LYS A 8 -50.26 -37.38 82.51
N GLY A 9 -50.05 -36.78 83.69
CA GLY A 9 -48.82 -36.01 83.98
C GLY A 9 -47.57 -36.89 84.09
N ILE A 10 -47.71 -38.10 84.62
CA ILE A 10 -46.60 -39.07 84.77
C ILE A 10 -46.18 -39.64 83.41
N VAL A 11 -47.14 -39.89 82.51
CA VAL A 11 -46.86 -40.38 81.14
C VAL A 11 -46.13 -39.32 80.29
N VAL A 12 -46.45 -38.04 80.46
CA VAL A 12 -45.76 -36.93 79.75
C VAL A 12 -44.32 -36.74 80.24
N ILE A 13 -44.07 -36.92 81.54
CA ILE A 13 -42.71 -36.84 82.11
C ILE A 13 -41.83 -38.02 81.66
N ILE A 14 -42.40 -39.22 81.55
CA ILE A 14 -41.68 -40.41 81.07
C ILE A 14 -41.33 -40.30 79.58
N ILE A 15 -42.21 -39.72 78.75
CA ILE A 15 -41.94 -39.44 77.33
C ILE A 15 -40.86 -38.37 77.17
N LEU A 16 -40.82 -37.36 78.05
CA LEU A 16 -39.78 -36.32 78.03
C LEU A 16 -38.38 -36.86 78.40
N CYS A 17 -38.30 -37.85 79.30
CA CYS A 17 -37.02 -38.48 79.66
C CYS A 17 -36.45 -39.42 78.57
N LEU A 18 -37.29 -39.96 77.67
CA LEU A 18 -36.84 -40.86 76.61
C LEU A 18 -36.20 -40.13 75.42
N ILE A 19 -36.57 -38.87 75.15
CA ILE A 19 -35.95 -38.05 74.09
C ILE A 19 -34.58 -37.47 74.48
N THR A 20 -34.28 -37.31 75.78
CA THR A 20 -32.95 -36.91 76.26
C THR A 20 -31.96 -38.08 76.40
N ALA A 21 -32.44 -39.32 76.30
CA ALA A 21 -31.59 -40.52 76.39
C ALA A 21 -31.04 -40.98 75.01
N CYS A 22 -31.44 -40.32 73.91
CA CYS A 22 -30.96 -40.63 72.56
C CYS A 22 -29.82 -39.69 72.08
N THR A 23 -29.23 -38.89 72.98
CA THR A 23 -27.98 -38.17 72.71
C THR A 23 -26.82 -38.92 73.34
N GLY A 24 -26.43 -40.02 72.70
CA GLY A 24 -25.11 -40.60 72.90
C GLY A 24 -24.05 -39.61 72.45
N GLY A 25 -23.17 -39.22 73.38
CA GLY A 25 -21.91 -38.55 73.10
C GLY A 25 -22.01 -37.09 72.69
N SER A 26 -21.54 -36.19 73.56
CA SER A 26 -20.91 -34.95 73.10
C SER A 26 -19.82 -35.29 72.06
N PRO A 27 -19.70 -34.51 70.98
CA PRO A 27 -18.55 -33.62 70.91
C PRO A 27 -18.91 -32.28 70.21
N ALA A 28 -19.12 -31.23 71.01
CA ALA A 28 -19.15 -29.85 70.51
C ALA A 28 -17.75 -29.19 70.47
N ALA A 29 -16.67 -29.99 70.63
CA ALA A 29 -15.28 -29.52 70.60
C ALA A 29 -14.45 -30.08 69.44
N ASN A 30 -15.04 -30.86 68.52
CA ASN A 30 -14.31 -31.50 67.41
C ASN A 30 -14.55 -30.89 66.02
N LYS A 31 -15.52 -29.99 65.86
CA LYS A 31 -15.88 -29.43 64.54
C LYS A 31 -14.84 -28.49 63.93
N GLU A 32 -14.11 -27.71 64.74
CA GLU A 32 -13.03 -26.84 64.24
C GLU A 32 -11.75 -27.64 63.92
N ALA A 33 -11.41 -28.63 64.75
CA ALA A 33 -10.26 -29.53 64.50
C ALA A 33 -10.47 -30.41 63.26
N ASP A 34 -11.70 -30.88 63.03
CA ASP A 34 -12.06 -31.60 61.80
C ASP A 34 -12.05 -30.70 60.57
N TYR A 35 -12.37 -29.40 60.70
CA TYR A 35 -12.34 -28.45 59.59
C TYR A 35 -10.91 -28.14 59.14
N ASP A 36 -9.99 -27.88 60.08
CA ASP A 36 -8.58 -27.65 59.76
C ASP A 36 -7.89 -28.92 59.23
N THR A 37 -8.29 -30.09 59.73
CA THR A 37 -7.80 -31.38 59.21
C THR A 37 -8.33 -31.65 57.81
N THR A 38 -9.61 -31.38 57.55
CA THR A 38 -10.22 -31.50 56.21
C THR A 38 -9.59 -30.51 55.24
N LYS A 39 -9.33 -29.27 55.66
CA LYS A 39 -8.66 -28.25 54.85
C LYS A 39 -7.23 -28.66 54.47
N LYS A 40 -6.47 -29.22 55.41
CA LYS A 40 -5.13 -29.76 55.13
C LYS A 40 -5.20 -30.94 54.17
N MET A 41 -6.12 -31.87 54.39
CA MET A 41 -6.33 -33.01 53.50
C MET A 41 -6.69 -32.56 52.07
N VAL A 42 -7.62 -31.62 51.91
CA VAL A 42 -7.99 -31.06 50.59
C VAL A 42 -6.82 -30.31 49.96
N ALA A 43 -6.09 -29.51 50.74
CA ALA A 43 -4.91 -28.79 50.24
C ALA A 43 -3.78 -29.74 49.79
N ASP A 44 -3.61 -30.87 50.48
CA ASP A 44 -2.63 -31.88 50.11
C ASP A 44 -3.08 -32.66 48.87
N ILE A 45 -4.37 -33.02 48.76
CA ILE A 45 -4.95 -33.63 47.54
C ILE A 45 -4.78 -32.71 46.32
N LEU A 46 -4.99 -31.40 46.47
CA LEU A 46 -4.76 -30.46 45.36
C LEU A 46 -3.28 -30.35 44.96
N LYS A 47 -2.36 -30.62 45.88
CA LYS A 47 -0.92 -30.58 45.64
C LYS A 47 -0.36 -31.90 45.11
N THR A 48 -1.06 -33.02 45.30
CA THR A 48 -0.64 -34.31 44.74
C THR A 48 -0.65 -34.26 43.21
N ASP A 49 0.10 -35.17 42.61
CA ASP A 49 0.19 -35.26 41.16
C ASP A 49 -1.16 -35.64 40.53
N GLU A 50 -1.99 -36.43 41.24
CA GLU A 50 -3.36 -36.70 40.82
C GLU A 50 -4.26 -35.47 40.86
N GLY A 51 -4.16 -34.64 41.91
CA GLY A 51 -4.92 -33.38 41.99
C GLY A 51 -4.55 -32.40 40.89
N LYS A 52 -3.25 -32.21 40.63
CA LYS A 52 -2.77 -31.39 39.51
C LYS A 52 -3.23 -31.94 38.16
N LYS A 53 -3.18 -33.26 37.98
CA LYS A 53 -3.60 -33.92 36.73
C LYS A 53 -5.11 -33.76 36.51
N ALA A 54 -5.93 -33.96 37.55
CA ALA A 54 -7.37 -33.77 37.48
C ALA A 54 -7.75 -32.31 37.17
N ILE A 55 -7.09 -31.33 37.79
CA ILE A 55 -7.30 -29.90 37.47
C ILE A 55 -6.86 -29.60 36.04
N THR A 56 -5.73 -30.16 35.58
CA THR A 56 -5.25 -29.97 34.22
C THR A 56 -6.21 -30.56 33.19
N GLU A 57 -6.76 -31.74 33.45
CA GLU A 57 -7.74 -32.41 32.59
C GLU A 57 -9.06 -31.63 32.53
N VAL A 58 -9.52 -31.09 33.66
CA VAL A 58 -10.68 -30.21 33.71
C VAL A 58 -10.39 -28.88 33.00
N LEU A 59 -9.23 -28.25 33.18
CA LEU A 59 -8.84 -27.03 32.46
C LEU A 59 -8.60 -27.25 30.96
N ALA A 60 -8.23 -28.47 30.56
CA ALA A 60 -8.06 -28.86 29.17
C ALA A 60 -9.39 -29.21 28.48
N SER A 61 -10.49 -29.33 29.24
CA SER A 61 -11.81 -29.56 28.66
C SER A 61 -12.34 -28.30 27.96
N ASP A 62 -12.90 -28.47 26.77
CA ASP A 62 -13.42 -27.38 25.94
C ASP A 62 -14.47 -26.53 26.68
N ASP A 63 -15.31 -27.18 27.50
CA ASP A 63 -16.35 -26.53 28.32
C ASP A 63 -15.76 -25.55 29.35
N MET A 64 -14.61 -25.90 29.94
CA MET A 64 -13.90 -25.04 30.89
C MET A 64 -13.09 -23.96 30.20
N GLN A 65 -12.49 -24.23 29.04
CA GLN A 65 -11.75 -23.22 28.26
C GLN A 65 -12.68 -22.12 27.73
N GLN A 66 -13.91 -22.47 27.35
CA GLN A 66 -14.93 -21.49 26.96
C GLN A 66 -15.46 -20.67 28.14
N THR A 67 -15.49 -21.26 29.34
CA THR A 67 -15.95 -20.61 30.59
C THR A 67 -14.86 -19.75 31.23
N TYR A 68 -13.58 -20.04 30.97
CA TYR A 68 -12.46 -19.19 31.37
C TYR A 68 -12.51 -17.91 30.53
N VAL A 69 -13.23 -16.92 31.07
CA VAL A 69 -13.22 -15.55 30.59
C VAL A 69 -11.77 -15.10 30.56
N ILE A 70 -11.14 -15.13 29.38
CA ILE A 70 -9.90 -14.43 29.20
C ILE A 70 -10.26 -12.97 29.46
N ASP A 71 -9.76 -12.42 30.56
CA ASP A 71 -10.09 -11.05 30.95
C ASP A 71 -9.78 -10.14 29.76
N ALA A 72 -10.83 -9.55 29.19
CA ALA A 72 -10.71 -8.75 27.98
C ALA A 72 -9.67 -7.64 28.16
N LYS A 73 -9.49 -7.13 29.40
CA LYS A 73 -8.44 -6.15 29.70
C LYS A 73 -7.04 -6.75 29.63
N VAL A 74 -6.83 -7.95 30.17
CA VAL A 74 -5.52 -8.61 30.11
C VAL A 74 -5.17 -8.95 28.66
N VAL A 75 -6.15 -9.36 27.85
CA VAL A 75 -5.97 -9.60 26.41
C VAL A 75 -5.66 -8.30 25.68
N GLU A 76 -6.44 -7.25 25.92
CA GLU A 76 -6.24 -5.94 25.29
C GLU A 76 -4.88 -5.34 25.66
N GLU A 77 -4.46 -5.44 26.92
CA GLU A 77 -3.16 -5.00 27.40
C GLU A 77 -2.04 -5.82 26.77
N ALA A 78 -2.18 -7.15 26.70
CA ALA A 78 -1.18 -8.01 26.06
C ALA A 78 -1.06 -7.74 24.55
N ILE A 79 -2.19 -7.55 23.86
CA ILE A 79 -2.22 -7.23 22.42
C ILE A 79 -1.64 -5.84 22.17
N THR A 80 -2.08 -4.83 22.93
CA THR A 80 -1.56 -3.46 22.83
C THR A 80 -0.07 -3.40 23.14
N SER A 81 0.37 -4.11 24.18
CA SER A 81 1.78 -4.22 24.54
C SER A 81 2.60 -4.91 23.44
N LEU A 82 2.07 -6.01 22.88
CA LEU A 82 2.72 -6.67 21.76
C LEU A 82 2.87 -5.72 20.56
N PHE A 83 1.80 -5.05 20.14
CA PHE A 83 1.82 -4.13 19.00
C PHE A 83 2.63 -2.85 19.22
N SER A 84 2.69 -2.35 20.45
CA SER A 84 3.41 -1.11 20.79
C SER A 84 4.86 -1.34 21.19
N SER A 85 5.26 -2.60 21.43
CA SER A 85 6.62 -2.97 21.79
C SER A 85 7.54 -3.15 20.58
N ASP A 86 8.85 -3.13 20.83
CA ASP A 86 9.84 -3.47 19.82
C ASP A 86 9.65 -4.88 19.22
N LYS A 87 9.10 -5.82 20.02
CA LYS A 87 8.75 -7.17 19.53
C LYS A 87 7.63 -7.13 18.47
N GLY A 88 6.65 -6.24 18.63
CA GLY A 88 5.61 -6.02 17.62
C GLY A 88 6.20 -5.44 16.34
N LYS A 89 7.14 -4.51 16.45
CA LYS A 89 7.86 -3.97 15.29
C LYS A 89 8.65 -5.05 14.55
N GLU A 90 9.39 -5.90 15.27
CA GLU A 90 10.09 -7.04 14.69
C GLU A 90 9.13 -8.05 14.04
N PHE A 91 7.98 -8.32 14.66
CA PHE A 91 6.93 -9.15 14.09
C PHE A 91 6.44 -8.58 12.76
N TRP A 92 6.04 -7.31 12.73
CA TRP A 92 5.60 -6.65 11.49
C TRP A 92 6.69 -6.64 10.43
N GLN A 93 7.95 -6.38 10.79
CA GLN A 93 9.06 -6.45 9.85
C GLN A 93 9.19 -7.85 9.23
N LYS A 94 9.06 -8.93 10.01
CA LYS A 94 9.03 -10.30 9.47
C LYS A 94 7.82 -10.55 8.58
N MET A 95 6.62 -10.12 8.99
CA MET A 95 5.41 -10.31 8.19
C MET A 95 5.50 -9.58 6.84
N PHE A 96 6.08 -8.38 6.81
CA PHE A 96 6.35 -7.64 5.57
C PHE A 96 7.52 -8.21 4.74
N THR A 97 8.11 -9.34 5.13
CA THR A 97 9.00 -10.12 4.26
C THR A 97 8.31 -11.35 3.65
N ASP A 98 7.13 -11.74 4.14
CA ASP A 98 6.34 -12.84 3.61
C ASP A 98 5.49 -12.38 2.41
N PRO A 99 5.74 -12.87 1.18
CA PRO A 99 5.00 -12.47 0.00
C PRO A 99 3.49 -12.72 0.11
N ALA A 100 3.06 -13.83 0.74
CA ALA A 100 1.65 -14.16 0.87
C ALA A 100 0.93 -13.17 1.78
N PHE A 101 1.60 -12.77 2.87
CA PHE A 101 1.11 -11.74 3.75
C PHE A 101 1.03 -10.37 3.05
N ILE A 102 2.10 -9.99 2.33
CA ILE A 102 2.15 -8.71 1.60
C ILE A 102 1.03 -8.65 0.55
N GLU A 103 0.79 -9.72 -0.20
CA GLU A 103 -0.26 -9.79 -1.21
C GLU A 103 -1.65 -9.62 -0.57
N SER A 104 -1.93 -10.37 0.50
CA SER A 104 -3.21 -10.27 1.21
C SER A 104 -3.40 -8.87 1.83
N PHE A 105 -2.35 -8.33 2.44
CA PHE A 105 -2.36 -6.99 3.04
C PHE A 105 -2.59 -5.91 1.99
N ALA A 106 -1.82 -5.93 0.89
CA ALA A 106 -1.96 -4.98 -0.20
C ALA A 106 -3.35 -5.05 -0.85
N THR A 107 -3.86 -6.26 -1.09
CA THR A 107 -5.21 -6.47 -1.65
C THR A 107 -6.28 -5.90 -0.73
N SER A 108 -6.17 -6.13 0.58
CA SER A 108 -7.13 -5.60 1.56
C SER A 108 -7.14 -4.06 1.63
N LEU A 109 -6.01 -3.42 1.33
CA LEU A 109 -5.85 -1.98 1.35
C LEU A 109 -6.06 -1.32 -0.02
N GLN A 110 -6.18 -2.08 -1.10
CA GLN A 110 -6.18 -1.57 -2.46
C GLN A 110 -7.22 -0.45 -2.67
N ASP A 111 -8.47 -0.68 -2.26
CA ASP A 111 -9.55 0.29 -2.44
C ASP A 111 -9.31 1.59 -1.66
N GLN A 112 -8.75 1.50 -0.45
CA GLN A 112 -8.45 2.67 0.37
C GLN A 112 -7.24 3.41 -0.16
N GLN A 113 -6.22 2.68 -0.61
CA GLN A 113 -5.03 3.23 -1.24
C GLN A 113 -5.39 3.97 -2.53
N GLU A 114 -6.29 3.41 -3.35
CA GLU A 114 -6.79 4.07 -4.56
C GLU A 114 -7.51 5.37 -4.23
N LYS A 115 -8.42 5.36 -3.24
CA LYS A 115 -9.13 6.57 -2.80
C LYS A 115 -8.18 7.64 -2.29
N VAL A 116 -7.19 7.26 -1.48
CA VAL A 116 -6.16 8.19 -0.99
C VAL A 116 -5.36 8.75 -2.16
N MET A 117 -4.95 7.91 -3.11
CA MET A 117 -4.18 8.34 -4.27
C MET A 117 -4.97 9.30 -5.16
N GLN A 118 -6.25 9.00 -5.45
CA GLN A 118 -7.14 9.88 -6.21
C GLN A 118 -7.36 11.21 -5.49
N GLY A 119 -7.53 11.19 -4.17
CA GLY A 119 -7.62 12.39 -3.34
C GLY A 119 -6.34 13.23 -3.42
N LEU A 120 -5.17 12.59 -3.29
CA LEU A 120 -3.87 13.24 -3.38
C LEU A 120 -3.62 13.84 -4.76
N MET A 121 -4.08 13.22 -5.86
CA MET A 121 -3.96 13.82 -7.19
C MET A 121 -4.65 15.19 -7.31
N SER A 122 -5.65 15.46 -6.47
CA SER A 122 -6.33 16.75 -6.41
C SER A 122 -5.69 17.73 -5.41
N ASP A 123 -4.74 17.27 -4.60
CA ASP A 123 -4.04 18.10 -3.62
C ASP A 123 -2.92 18.92 -4.30
N PRO A 124 -2.88 20.26 -4.11
CA PRO A 124 -1.86 21.11 -4.75
C PRO A 124 -0.42 20.76 -4.38
N LYS A 125 -0.15 20.28 -3.15
CA LYS A 125 1.22 19.93 -2.74
C LYS A 125 1.68 18.66 -3.43
N PHE A 126 0.79 17.67 -3.52
CA PHE A 126 1.07 16.44 -4.26
C PHE A 126 1.24 16.70 -5.76
N GLN A 127 0.40 17.54 -6.36
CA GLN A 127 0.56 17.99 -7.74
C GLN A 127 1.91 18.71 -7.96
N GLY A 128 2.33 19.56 -7.02
CA GLY A 128 3.66 20.18 -7.04
C GLY A 128 4.79 19.16 -7.12
N LYS A 129 4.76 18.14 -6.25
CA LYS A 129 5.73 17.04 -6.29
C LYS A 129 5.65 16.22 -7.58
N MET A 130 4.46 16.02 -8.12
CA MET A 130 4.29 15.34 -9.40
C MET A 130 4.90 16.15 -10.55
N MET A 131 4.76 17.47 -10.55
CA MET A 131 5.41 18.34 -11.53
C MET A 131 6.94 18.31 -11.41
N GLU A 132 7.50 18.22 -10.19
CA GLU A 132 8.94 18.00 -10.00
C GLU A 132 9.40 16.67 -10.63
N ILE A 133 8.61 15.60 -10.47
CA ILE A 133 8.89 14.30 -11.10
C ILE A 133 8.82 14.41 -12.63
N LEU A 134 7.79 15.05 -13.17
CA LEU A 134 7.61 15.26 -14.61
C LEU A 134 8.66 16.19 -15.23
N GLY A 135 9.21 17.12 -14.44
CA GLY A 135 10.27 18.04 -14.86
C GLY A 135 11.68 17.43 -14.84
N ASN A 136 11.83 16.16 -14.49
CA ASN A 136 13.14 15.54 -14.43
C ASN A 136 13.76 15.36 -15.84
N PRO A 137 15.11 15.26 -15.96
CA PRO A 137 15.77 15.14 -17.26
C PRO A 137 15.34 13.94 -18.11
N LYS A 138 15.02 12.81 -17.47
CA LYS A 138 14.57 11.59 -18.16
C LYS A 138 13.19 11.78 -18.79
N MET A 139 12.28 12.43 -18.08
CA MET A 139 10.97 12.79 -18.60
C MET A 139 11.09 13.80 -19.74
N GLN A 140 12.00 14.77 -19.62
CA GLN A 140 12.29 15.70 -20.70
C GLN A 140 12.81 14.99 -21.96
N GLU A 141 13.71 14.02 -21.82
CA GLU A 141 14.19 13.20 -22.93
C GLU A 141 13.06 12.43 -23.61
N GLN A 142 12.17 11.80 -22.81
CA GLN A 142 10.99 11.12 -23.33
C GLN A 142 10.03 12.10 -24.05
N THR A 143 9.80 13.29 -23.49
CA THR A 143 9.02 14.34 -24.16
C THR A 143 9.66 14.76 -25.48
N LEU A 144 10.98 14.95 -25.53
CA LEU A 144 11.70 15.27 -26.76
C LEU A 144 11.60 14.14 -27.79
N GLN A 145 11.62 12.88 -27.37
CA GLN A 145 11.42 11.74 -28.25
C GLN A 145 10.01 11.75 -28.87
N VAL A 146 8.98 12.04 -28.07
CA VAL A 146 7.60 12.20 -28.56
C VAL A 146 7.49 13.36 -29.53
N LEU A 147 8.08 14.52 -29.24
CA LEU A 147 8.08 15.68 -30.14
C LEU A 147 8.81 15.41 -31.47
N LYS A 148 9.78 14.49 -31.48
CA LYS A 148 10.49 14.09 -32.70
C LYS A 148 9.82 12.93 -33.44
N SER A 149 8.78 12.33 -32.87
CA SER A 149 8.08 11.17 -33.43
C SER A 149 7.33 11.53 -34.72
N GLN A 150 7.10 10.53 -35.58
CA GLN A 150 6.40 10.72 -36.85
C GLN A 150 4.98 11.30 -36.68
N PRO A 151 4.14 10.84 -35.74
CA PRO A 151 2.81 11.43 -35.53
C PRO A 151 2.86 12.91 -35.17
N PHE A 152 3.85 13.31 -34.36
CA PHE A 152 4.02 14.72 -34.01
C PHE A 152 4.55 15.54 -35.19
N ARG A 153 5.42 14.98 -36.03
CA ARG A 153 5.89 15.62 -37.26
C ARG A 153 4.77 15.85 -38.26
N GLU A 154 3.87 14.88 -38.45
CA GLU A 154 2.69 15.04 -39.31
C GLU A 154 1.77 16.17 -38.82
N HIS A 155 1.52 16.22 -37.49
CA HIS A 155 0.75 17.31 -36.90
C HIS A 155 1.46 18.66 -37.05
N LEU A 156 2.78 18.69 -36.87
CA LEU A 156 3.60 19.88 -37.05
C LEU A 156 3.58 20.36 -38.50
N GLU A 157 3.73 19.46 -39.48
CA GLU A 157 3.66 19.76 -40.91
C GLU A 157 2.30 20.37 -41.27
N LYS A 158 1.21 19.75 -40.81
CA LYS A 158 -0.14 20.29 -41.01
C LYS A 158 -0.29 21.69 -40.41
N THR A 159 0.19 21.89 -39.18
CA THR A 159 0.13 23.20 -38.52
C THR A 159 0.95 24.25 -39.28
N ILE A 160 2.12 23.87 -39.82
CA ILE A 160 2.95 24.73 -40.65
C ILE A 160 2.23 25.10 -41.96
N GLN A 161 1.61 24.12 -42.63
CA GLN A 161 0.80 24.34 -43.84
C GLN A 161 -0.35 25.32 -43.56
N GLU A 162 -1.14 25.08 -42.51
CA GLU A 162 -2.23 25.98 -42.09
C GLU A 162 -1.72 27.38 -41.74
N THR A 163 -0.53 27.48 -41.13
CA THR A 163 0.11 28.77 -40.82
C THR A 163 0.50 29.51 -42.09
N PHE A 164 1.06 28.83 -43.09
CA PHE A 164 1.40 29.41 -44.39
C PHE A 164 0.17 29.83 -45.20
N GLU A 165 -0.93 29.10 -45.07
CA GLU A 165 -2.21 29.45 -45.68
C GLU A 165 -2.93 30.61 -44.98
N SER A 166 -2.46 31.01 -43.79
CA SER A 166 -3.07 32.12 -43.08
C SER A 166 -2.92 33.44 -43.86
N PRO A 167 -3.97 34.27 -43.96
CA PRO A 167 -3.90 35.54 -44.69
C PRO A 167 -2.80 36.47 -44.20
N MET A 168 -2.50 36.43 -42.89
CA MET A 168 -1.39 37.18 -42.30
C MET A 168 -0.05 36.71 -42.87
N MET A 169 0.21 35.40 -42.91
CA MET A 169 1.46 34.88 -43.48
C MET A 169 1.57 35.08 -44.97
N GLN A 170 0.50 34.88 -45.73
CA GLN A 170 0.52 35.15 -47.16
C GLN A 170 0.86 36.62 -47.44
N ALA A 171 0.32 37.56 -46.66
CA ALA A 171 0.64 38.97 -46.77
C ALA A 171 2.11 39.26 -46.44
N THR A 172 2.65 38.70 -45.35
CA THR A 172 4.06 38.87 -44.99
C THR A 172 5.01 38.25 -46.03
N ILE A 173 4.67 37.08 -46.57
CA ILE A 173 5.45 36.45 -47.64
C ILE A 173 5.42 37.30 -48.90
N ALA A 174 4.24 37.80 -49.29
CA ALA A 174 4.11 38.70 -50.43
C ALA A 174 4.94 39.98 -50.22
N GLU A 175 4.94 40.56 -49.03
CA GLU A 175 5.74 41.73 -48.68
C GLU A 175 7.26 41.44 -48.76
N ILE A 176 7.72 40.31 -48.22
CA ILE A 176 9.12 39.87 -48.29
C ILE A 176 9.54 39.69 -49.75
N VAL A 177 8.73 39.02 -50.58
CA VAL A 177 9.02 38.82 -52.00
C VAL A 177 9.08 40.15 -52.74
N LEU A 178 8.17 41.07 -52.44
CA LEU A 178 8.12 42.38 -53.08
C LEU A 178 9.32 43.25 -52.68
N ASN A 179 9.78 43.17 -51.42
CA ASN A 179 10.98 43.85 -50.96
C ASN A 179 12.26 43.24 -51.54
N ALA A 180 12.38 41.91 -51.60
CA ALA A 180 13.49 41.24 -52.26
C ALA A 180 13.55 41.58 -53.76
N ALA A 181 12.40 41.67 -54.43
CA ALA A 181 12.34 42.08 -55.84
C ALA A 181 12.74 43.55 -56.05
N LYS A 182 12.50 44.43 -55.07
CA LYS A 182 12.99 45.82 -55.11
C LYS A 182 14.51 45.90 -54.91
N GLU A 183 15.08 45.04 -54.07
CA GLU A 183 16.54 44.94 -53.87
C GLU A 183 17.26 44.25 -55.04
N MET A 184 16.57 43.36 -55.78
CA MET A 184 17.11 42.69 -56.97
C MET A 184 16.90 43.46 -58.28
N LYS A 185 16.16 44.57 -58.29
CA LYS A 185 16.13 45.43 -59.48
C LYS A 185 17.54 45.98 -59.72
N PRO A 186 18.16 45.73 -60.89
CA PRO A 186 19.36 46.43 -61.25
C PRO A 186 19.03 47.92 -61.30
N GLU A 187 19.95 48.77 -60.87
CA GLU A 187 20.06 50.10 -61.44
C GLU A 187 20.26 49.92 -62.96
N GLU A 188 19.16 49.89 -63.73
CA GLU A 188 19.27 49.84 -65.19
C GLU A 188 19.51 51.24 -65.74
N SER A 189 20.65 51.36 -66.44
CA SER A 189 20.78 52.07 -67.71
C SER A 189 20.70 53.61 -67.70
N GLY A 190 21.87 54.24 -67.60
CA GLY A 190 22.21 55.43 -68.38
C GLY A 190 22.97 55.00 -69.62
N GLY A 191 22.34 55.11 -70.79
CA GLY A 191 22.80 54.49 -72.03
C GLY A 191 24.02 55.13 -72.68
N SER A 192 24.56 54.44 -73.69
CA SER A 192 25.05 55.03 -74.95
C SER A 192 25.34 53.89 -75.93
N GLN A 193 24.72 54.03 -77.09
CA GLN A 193 24.96 53.25 -78.29
C GLN A 193 26.21 53.82 -78.95
N GLU A 194 27.23 52.99 -79.21
CA GLU A 194 28.27 53.34 -80.17
C GLU A 194 28.72 52.08 -80.90
N GLU A 195 28.71 52.19 -82.23
CA GLU A 195 29.17 51.18 -83.18
C GLU A 195 30.63 50.79 -82.92
N SER A 196 30.96 49.51 -83.09
CA SER A 196 32.12 49.20 -83.93
C SER A 196 32.09 47.77 -84.47
N SER A 197 32.46 47.74 -85.74
CA SER A 197 32.58 46.61 -86.65
C SER A 197 33.75 45.69 -86.30
N GLY A 198 33.62 44.40 -86.65
CA GLY A 198 34.71 43.68 -87.29
C GLY A 198 35.37 42.53 -86.52
N GLY A 199 35.33 41.34 -87.15
CA GLY A 199 36.26 40.22 -86.98
C GLY A 199 36.05 39.40 -85.71
N GLY A 200 36.06 38.07 -85.70
CA GLY A 200 36.60 37.11 -86.64
C GLY A 200 37.05 35.91 -85.80
N GLU A 201 36.60 34.72 -86.19
CA GLU A 201 37.32 33.44 -86.13
C GLU A 201 37.90 32.91 -84.80
N GLY A 202 37.54 31.66 -84.47
CA GLY A 202 38.55 30.68 -84.06
C GLY A 202 38.30 29.88 -82.77
N GLY A 203 38.28 28.54 -82.92
CA GLY A 203 38.68 27.53 -81.93
C GLY A 203 37.60 27.11 -80.93
N GLN A 204 36.94 25.95 -81.04
CA GLN A 204 37.41 24.55 -81.01
C GLN A 204 38.03 24.13 -79.66
N GLU A 205 37.34 23.17 -79.01
CA GLU A 205 37.81 21.95 -78.30
C GLU A 205 36.85 21.66 -77.12
N GLU A 206 36.00 20.62 -77.13
CA GLU A 206 36.25 19.16 -77.09
C GLU A 206 37.10 18.69 -75.89
N GLY A 207 36.57 17.68 -75.19
CA GLY A 207 37.23 16.94 -74.10
C GLY A 207 36.35 16.91 -72.84
N GLY A 208 35.62 15.84 -72.49
CA GLY A 208 35.78 14.42 -72.82
C GLY A 208 36.42 13.66 -71.66
N GLY A 209 35.68 12.69 -71.10
CA GLY A 209 36.17 11.63 -70.18
C GLY A 209 35.96 11.93 -68.69
N GLY A 210 35.42 11.04 -67.84
CA GLY A 210 35.25 9.59 -67.93
C GLY A 210 36.16 8.85 -66.93
N SER A 211 35.58 8.31 -65.85
CA SER A 211 35.99 7.19 -64.96
C SER A 211 35.34 7.43 -63.59
N GLU A 212 34.47 6.59 -63.04
CA GLU A 212 34.52 5.14 -62.78
C GLU A 212 35.62 4.70 -61.78
N SER A 213 35.23 3.76 -60.91
CA SER A 213 35.93 3.11 -59.80
C SER A 213 35.67 3.75 -58.42
N GLY A 214 35.21 3.03 -57.38
CA GLY A 214 35.07 1.59 -57.17
C GLY A 214 35.22 1.28 -55.67
N GLY A 215 34.59 0.20 -55.20
CA GLY A 215 34.81 -0.44 -53.88
C GLY A 215 33.97 0.14 -52.73
N GLY A 216 33.17 -0.60 -51.97
CA GLY A 216 33.30 -1.99 -51.52
C GLY A 216 33.81 -2.00 -50.08
N GLY A 217 33.02 -2.45 -49.10
CA GLY A 217 33.47 -2.54 -47.71
C GLY A 217 32.38 -2.83 -46.68
N GLU A 218 32.18 -4.11 -46.42
CA GLU A 218 31.40 -4.73 -45.36
C GLU A 218 32.12 -4.65 -43.99
N SER A 219 31.39 -4.38 -42.90
CA SER A 219 31.65 -4.80 -41.50
C SER A 219 30.52 -4.18 -40.64
N GLY A 220 29.80 -4.86 -39.74
CA GLY A 220 30.12 -6.03 -38.94
C GLY A 220 30.62 -5.57 -37.56
N GLY A 221 29.77 -5.51 -36.54
CA GLY A 221 30.24 -5.28 -35.16
C GLY A 221 29.18 -4.93 -34.11
N SER A 222 28.80 -5.97 -33.35
CA SER A 222 28.11 -6.00 -32.03
C SER A 222 26.62 -5.67 -31.95
#